data_AF-A0A973GFX2-F1
#
_entry.id   AF-A0A973GFX2-F1
#
_cell.length_a   1.000
_cell.length_b   1.000
_cell.length_c   1.000
_cell.angle_alpha   90.00
_cell.angle_beta   90.00
_cell.angle_gamma   90.00
#
_symmetry.space_group_name_H-M   'P 1'
#
loop_
_entity.id
_entity.type
_entity.pdbx_description
1 polymer ?
#
loop_
_entity_poly.entity_id
_entity_poly.type
_entity_poly.pdbx_seq_one_letter_code
_entity_poly.pdbx_strand_id
1 'polypeptide(L)'
;ALDHDVASDRAAGRVTSHGTTVATPSAVLAVVPDAPRTWTEHDDLLVDGEPVDWWVEGGEVHAATTGGLAAGLAHVTRPGWRDRIERLLGDPGALPGVLLDLAGDPWGPEPPGAAR
;
A
#
# COMPACT_ATOMS: atom_id res chain seq x y z
N ALA A 1 15.06 -24.14 -19.65
CA ALA A 1 13.62 -23.88 -19.49
C ALA A 1 13.47 -23.22 -18.13
N LEU A 2 13.00 -21.98 -18.06
CA LEU A 2 12.67 -21.32 -16.80
C LEU A 2 11.29 -21.83 -16.41
N ASP A 3 11.25 -22.61 -15.34
CA ASP A 3 10.01 -23.08 -14.71
C ASP A 3 9.39 -21.88 -14.01
N HIS A 4 8.27 -21.40 -14.53
CA HIS A 4 7.46 -20.40 -13.86
C HIS A 4 6.60 -21.14 -12.84
N ASP A 5 7.18 -21.38 -11.67
CA ASP A 5 6.40 -21.71 -10.48
C ASP A 5 5.35 -20.61 -10.31
N VAL A 6 4.11 -20.97 -10.60
CA VAL A 6 2.94 -20.13 -10.39
C VAL A 6 2.87 -19.83 -8.89
N ALA A 7 3.33 -18.64 -8.51
CA ALA A 7 3.22 -18.07 -7.17
C ALA A 7 1.74 -17.80 -6.81
N SER A 8 0.96 -18.86 -6.68
CA SER A 8 -0.44 -18.82 -6.26
C SER A 8 -0.63 -19.56 -4.93
N ASP A 9 0.43 -19.71 -4.15
CA ASP A 9 0.30 -20.01 -2.73
C ASP A 9 0.38 -18.67 -1.98
N ARG A 10 -0.77 -17.99 -1.85
CA ARG A 10 -0.88 -16.93 -0.84
C ARG A 10 -0.69 -17.63 0.49
N ALA A 11 0.50 -17.48 1.08
CA ALA A 11 0.77 -18.03 2.39
C ALA A 11 -0.36 -17.62 3.35
N ALA A 12 -1.01 -18.61 3.96
CA ALA A 12 -2.13 -18.42 4.88
C ALA A 12 -1.69 -17.92 6.26
N GLY A 13 -0.66 -17.07 6.28
CA GLY A 13 -0.06 -16.56 7.49
C GLY A 13 -1.04 -15.71 8.27
N ARG A 14 -1.10 -15.92 9.59
CA ARG A 14 -1.95 -15.15 10.49
C ARG A 14 -1.14 -14.12 11.24
N VAL A 15 -1.72 -12.94 11.44
CA VAL A 15 -1.10 -11.92 12.30
C VAL A 15 -1.18 -12.42 13.74
N THR A 16 -0.01 -12.55 14.38
CA THR A 16 0.11 -13.05 15.76
C THR A 16 0.53 -11.97 16.76
N SER A 17 0.92 -10.79 16.29
CA SER A 17 1.22 -9.61 17.10
C SER A 17 -0.01 -8.73 17.33
N HIS A 18 0.08 -7.83 18.31
CA HIS A 18 -0.95 -6.81 18.55
C HIS A 18 -0.58 -5.51 17.87
N GLY A 19 -1.57 -4.87 17.24
CA GLY A 19 -1.41 -3.55 16.65
C GLY A 19 -2.53 -2.58 17.06
N THR A 20 -2.37 -1.32 16.68
CA THR A 20 -3.34 -0.25 16.88
C THR A 20 -3.91 0.19 15.55
N THR A 21 -5.22 0.30 15.43
CA THR A 21 -5.85 0.83 14.21
C THR A 21 -5.66 2.33 14.12
N VAL A 22 -5.10 2.79 13.00
CA VAL A 22 -4.78 4.19 12.68
C VAL A 22 -5.46 4.59 11.38
N ALA A 23 -5.82 5.87 11.25
CA ALA A 23 -6.37 6.40 10.01
C ALA A 23 -5.30 6.51 8.91
N THR A 24 -5.69 6.18 7.67
CA THR A 24 -4.83 6.44 6.50
C THR A 24 -4.72 7.95 6.27
N PRO A 25 -3.51 8.52 6.11
CA PRO A 25 -3.34 9.95 5.91
C PRO A 25 -4.11 10.49 4.71
N SER A 26 -4.71 11.67 4.87
CA SER A 26 -5.53 12.30 3.83
C SER A 26 -4.76 12.58 2.53
N ALA A 27 -3.46 12.86 2.61
CA ALA A 27 -2.59 13.03 1.44
C ALA A 27 -2.50 11.76 0.60
N VAL A 28 -2.46 10.58 1.24
CA VAL A 28 -2.51 9.28 0.54
C VAL A 28 -3.89 9.08 -0.07
N LEU A 29 -4.96 9.32 0.69
CA LEU A 29 -6.34 9.16 0.20
C LEU A 29 -6.69 10.12 -0.96
N ALA A 30 -6.04 11.28 -1.04
CA ALA A 30 -6.20 12.21 -2.16
C ALA A 30 -5.64 11.64 -3.48
N VAL A 31 -4.61 10.79 -3.39
CA VAL A 31 -3.94 10.17 -4.54
C VAL A 31 -4.49 8.78 -4.83
N VAL A 32 -4.87 8.04 -3.79
CA VAL A 32 -5.39 6.67 -3.84
C VAL A 32 -6.74 6.62 -3.10
N PRO A 33 -7.84 7.12 -3.73
CA PRO A 33 -9.14 7.26 -3.04
C PRO A 33 -9.79 5.93 -2.63
N ASP A 34 -9.37 4.84 -3.25
CA ASP A 34 -9.78 3.46 -3.00
C ASP A 34 -8.94 2.74 -1.93
N ALA A 35 -7.92 3.41 -1.36
CA ALA A 35 -7.16 2.86 -0.25
C ALA A 35 -8.04 2.64 0.99
N PRO A 36 -7.74 1.62 1.81
CA PRO A 36 -8.35 1.44 3.11
C PRO A 36 -8.31 2.74 3.92
N ARG A 37 -9.42 3.08 4.57
CA ARG A 37 -9.51 4.29 5.41
C ARG A 37 -8.72 4.17 6.71
N THR A 38 -8.44 2.94 7.12
CA THR A 38 -7.67 2.59 8.30
C THR A 38 -6.70 1.47 7.98
N TRP A 39 -5.63 1.40 8.73
CA TRP A 39 -4.63 0.34 8.75
C TRP A 39 -4.24 0.06 10.19
N THR A 40 -3.59 -1.06 10.47
CA THR A 40 -3.17 -1.41 11.82
C THR A 40 -1.65 -1.34 11.94
N GLU A 41 -1.21 -0.42 12.78
CA GLU A 41 0.18 -0.16 13.12
C GLU A 41 0.66 -1.15 14.18
N HIS A 42 1.82 -1.74 13.96
CA HIS A 42 2.50 -2.61 14.92
C HIS A 42 3.88 -2.02 15.24
N ASP A 43 4.33 -2.14 16.48
CA ASP A 43 5.74 -1.87 16.80
C ASP A 43 6.63 -2.97 16.20
N ASP A 44 6.23 -4.24 16.37
CA ASP A 44 6.84 -5.43 15.76
C ASP A 44 5.73 -6.31 15.17
N LEU A 45 5.58 -6.29 13.84
CA LEU A 45 4.58 -7.11 13.15
C LEU A 45 5.08 -8.56 13.00
N LEU A 46 4.32 -9.51 13.54
CA LEU A 46 4.60 -10.94 13.45
C LEU A 46 3.51 -11.67 12.66
N VAL A 47 3.92 -12.46 11.67
CA VAL A 47 3.05 -13.36 10.91
C VAL A 47 3.52 -14.79 11.14
N ASP A 48 2.65 -15.61 11.71
CA ASP A 48 3.00 -16.96 12.20
C ASP A 48 4.25 -16.97 13.12
N GLY A 49 4.48 -15.88 13.86
CA GLY A 49 5.63 -15.69 14.74
C GLY A 49 6.89 -15.12 14.07
N GLU A 50 6.91 -14.96 12.74
CA GLU A 50 8.05 -14.39 12.01
C GLU A 50 7.88 -12.88 11.78
N PRO A 51 8.93 -12.07 11.99
CA PRO A 51 8.86 -10.63 11.79
C PRO A 51 8.78 -10.25 10.31
N VAL A 52 7.84 -9.37 9.99
CA VAL A 52 7.67 -8.81 8.63
C VAL A 52 7.34 -7.32 8.69
N ASP A 53 7.67 -6.57 7.64
CA ASP A 53 7.39 -5.13 7.61
C ASP A 53 5.92 -4.79 7.35
N TRP A 54 5.21 -5.68 6.65
CA TRP A 54 3.80 -5.51 6.30
C TRP A 54 3.12 -6.84 6.00
N TRP A 55 1.80 -6.88 6.19
CA TRP A 55 0.95 -8.01 5.86
C TRP A 55 -0.47 -7.54 5.51
N VAL A 56 -1.23 -8.37 4.79
CA VAL A 56 -2.65 -8.12 4.52
C VAL A 56 -3.46 -9.31 5.00
N GLU A 57 -4.35 -9.08 5.97
CA GLU A 57 -5.24 -10.09 6.53
C GLU A 57 -6.70 -9.63 6.37
N GLY A 58 -7.53 -10.39 5.67
CA GLY A 58 -8.94 -10.03 5.47
C GLY A 58 -9.17 -8.69 4.74
N GLY A 59 -8.17 -8.18 4.02
CA GLY A 59 -8.22 -6.85 3.38
C GLY A 59 -7.77 -5.70 4.27
N GLU A 60 -7.44 -5.97 5.53
CA GLU A 60 -6.81 -5.03 6.45
C GLU A 60 -5.29 -5.02 6.23
N VAL A 61 -4.71 -3.83 6.16
CA VAL A 61 -3.26 -3.65 6.02
C VAL A 61 -2.66 -3.54 7.41
N HIS A 62 -1.68 -4.39 7.70
CA HIS A 62 -0.82 -4.31 8.88
C HIS A 62 0.57 -3.85 8.45
N ALA A 63 1.21 -2.99 9.23
CA ALA A 63 2.59 -2.59 8.97
C ALA A 63 3.33 -2.20 10.25
N ALA A 64 4.64 -2.43 10.26
CA ALA A 64 5.56 -1.98 11.31
C ALA A 64 6.47 -0.82 10.89
N THR A 65 6.48 -0.49 9.60
CA THR A 65 7.31 0.60 9.05
C THR A 65 6.55 1.40 8.01
N THR A 66 6.99 2.64 7.77
CA THR A 66 6.45 3.50 6.70
C THR A 66 6.55 2.83 5.32
N GLY A 67 7.70 2.20 5.03
CA GLY A 67 7.91 1.47 3.77
C GLY A 67 7.02 0.22 3.67
N GLY A 68 6.79 -0.47 4.80
CA GLY A 68 5.83 -1.56 4.90
C GLY A 68 4.39 -1.09 4.62
N LEU A 69 3.96 0.02 5.24
CA LEU A 69 2.65 0.61 4.99
C LEU A 69 2.47 0.99 3.51
N ALA A 70 3.49 1.61 2.91
CA ALA A 70 3.47 1.94 1.49
C ALA A 70 3.33 0.70 0.60
N ALA A 71 4.04 -0.38 0.92
CA ALA A 71 3.95 -1.64 0.21
C ALA A 71 2.57 -2.30 0.36
N GLY A 72 2.03 -2.35 1.58
CA GLY A 72 0.71 -2.91 1.86
C GLY A 72 -0.43 -2.14 1.19
N LEU A 73 -0.42 -0.81 1.26
CA LEU A 73 -1.40 0.03 0.57
C LEU A 73 -1.31 -0.10 -0.95
N ALA A 74 -0.11 -0.09 -1.51
CA ALA A 74 0.09 -0.32 -2.94
C ALA A 74 -0.40 -1.71 -3.37
N HIS A 75 -0.16 -2.74 -2.56
CA HIS A 75 -0.57 -4.12 -2.84
C HIS A 75 -2.10 -4.24 -2.99
N VAL A 76 -2.86 -3.62 -2.09
CA VAL A 76 -4.33 -3.73 -2.08
C VAL A 76 -5.05 -2.75 -3.00
N THR A 77 -4.34 -1.77 -3.58
CA THR A 77 -4.92 -0.77 -4.48
C THR A 77 -4.29 -0.80 -5.87
N ARG A 78 -3.06 -0.27 -5.99
CA ARG A 78 -2.33 -0.13 -7.25
C ARG A 78 -0.90 -0.67 -7.10
N PRO A 79 -0.67 -1.93 -7.49
CA PRO A 79 0.67 -2.49 -7.57
C PRO A 79 1.55 -1.60 -8.47
N GLY A 80 2.65 -1.08 -7.91
CA GLY A 80 3.56 -0.13 -8.58
C GLY A 80 3.49 1.31 -8.06
N TRP A 81 2.57 1.63 -7.14
CA TRP A 81 2.46 2.98 -6.56
C TRP A 81 3.18 3.15 -5.22
N ARG A 82 3.97 2.14 -4.79
CA ARG A 82 4.68 2.12 -3.51
C ARG A 82 5.46 3.41 -3.26
N ASP A 83 6.34 3.80 -4.18
CA ASP A 83 7.24 4.95 -3.98
C ASP A 83 6.48 6.27 -3.82
N ARG A 84 5.36 6.42 -4.55
CA ARG A 84 4.49 7.60 -4.45
C ARG A 84 3.78 7.64 -3.09
N ILE A 85 3.28 6.50 -2.63
CA ILE A 85 2.62 6.37 -1.33
C ILE A 85 3.64 6.62 -0.21
N GLU A 86 4.82 5.98 -0.28
CA GLU A 86 5.91 6.13 0.70
C GLU A 86 6.33 7.59 0.84
N ARG A 87 6.46 8.32 -0.28
CA ARG A 87 6.74 9.75 -0.29
C ARG A 87 5.67 10.56 0.44
N LEU A 88 4.38 10.27 0.25
CA LEU A 88 3.29 10.98 0.93
C LEU A 88 3.19 10.67 2.42
N LEU A 89 3.54 9.44 2.80
CA LEU A 89 3.60 9.03 4.21
C LEU A 89 4.75 9.73 4.94
N GLY A 90 5.91 9.86 4.29
CA GLY A 90 7.07 10.57 4.86
C GLY A 90 6.95 12.10 4.84
N ASP A 91 6.30 12.66 3.81
CA ASP A 91 6.07 14.09 3.66
C ASP A 91 4.70 14.37 2.99
N PRO A 92 3.67 14.73 3.77
CA PRO A 92 2.38 15.14 3.22
C PRO A 92 2.47 16.36 2.28
N GLY A 93 3.49 17.20 2.43
CA GLY A 93 3.77 18.36 1.58
C GLY A 93 4.19 17.98 0.15
N ALA A 94 4.54 16.71 -0.09
CA ALA A 94 4.86 16.20 -1.42
C ALA A 94 3.64 16.02 -2.34
N LEU A 95 2.42 16.15 -1.82
CA LEU A 95 1.17 15.93 -2.55
C LEU A 95 1.09 16.66 -3.91
N PRO A 96 1.38 17.97 -4.01
CA PRO A 96 1.35 18.65 -5.31
C PRO A 96 2.34 18.05 -6.32
N GLY A 97 3.52 17.63 -5.87
CA GLY A 97 4.52 16.99 -6.71
C GLY A 97 4.05 15.62 -7.23
N VAL A 98 3.49 14.80 -6.34
CA VAL A 98 2.95 13.48 -6.74
C VAL A 98 1.79 13.62 -7.73
N LEU A 99 0.90 14.61 -7.54
CA LEU A 99 -0.19 14.88 -8.48
C LEU A 99 0.31 15.34 -9.86
N LEU A 100 1.38 16.15 -9.90
CA LEU A 100 2.04 16.53 -11.15
C LEU A 100 2.67 15.33 -11.84
N ASP A 101 3.35 14.46 -11.10
CA ASP A 101 3.95 13.22 -11.63
C ASP A 101 2.88 12.32 -12.26
N LEU A 102 1.69 12.22 -11.64
CA LEU A 102 0.56 11.46 -12.18
C LEU A 102 -0.06 12.08 -13.43
N ALA A 103 -0.18 13.41 -13.48
CA ALA A 103 -0.69 14.09 -14.67
C ALA A 103 0.23 13.95 -15.88
N GLY A 104 1.54 13.78 -15.62
CA GLY A 104 2.55 13.54 -16.65
C GLY A 104 2.83 12.08 -16.97
N ASP A 105 2.16 11.12 -16.32
CA ASP A 105 2.37 9.69 -16.53
C ASP A 105 1.51 9.19 -17.72
N PRO A 106 2.12 8.85 -18.88
CA PRO A 106 1.42 8.23 -20.00
C PRO A 106 0.74 6.88 -19.70
N TRP A 107 1.03 6.27 -18.54
CA TRP A 107 0.33 5.09 -17.99
C TRP A 107 -0.43 5.44 -16.70
N GLY A 108 -0.63 6.73 -16.43
CA GLY A 108 -1.47 7.26 -15.37
C GLY A 108 -2.95 6.92 -15.59
N PRO A 109 -3.82 7.22 -14.61
CA PRO A 109 -5.25 6.97 -14.77
C PRO A 109 -5.77 7.69 -16.02
N GLU A 110 -6.47 6.96 -16.89
CA GLU A 110 -7.18 7.53 -18.05
C GLU A 110 -7.99 8.76 -17.61
N PRO A 111 -7.91 9.90 -18.30
CA PRO A 111 -8.68 11.07 -17.93
C PRO A 111 -10.17 10.76 -18.03
N PRO A 112 -11.01 11.23 -17.09
CA PRO A 112 -12.45 10.99 -17.15
C PRO A 112 -13.02 11.60 -18.42
N GLY A 113 -13.47 10.74 -19.36
CA GLY A 113 -14.10 11.15 -20.63
C GLY A 113 -13.44 10.66 -21.92
N ALA A 114 -12.43 9.79 -21.86
CA ALA A 114 -11.75 9.26 -23.06
C ALA A 114 -12.48 8.08 -23.77
N ALA A 115 -13.78 7.88 -23.53
CA ALA A 115 -14.59 6.97 -24.35
C ALA A 115 -15.25 7.76 -25.49
N ARG A 116 -14.77 7.54 -26.72
CA ARG A 116 -15.49 7.87 -27.96
C ARG A 116 -16.35 6.69 -28.39
#